data_AF-A0A2D8MGM4-F1
#
_entry.id   AF-A0A2D8MGM4-F1
#
_cell.length_a   1.000
_cell.length_b   1.000
_cell.length_c   1.000
_cell.angle_alpha   90.00
_cell.angle_beta   90.00
_cell.angle_gamma   90.00
#
_symmetry.space_group_name_H-M   'P 1'
#
loop_
_entity.id
_entity.type
_entity.pdbx_description
1 polymer ?
#
loop_
_entity_poly.entity_id
_entity_poly.type
_entity_poly.pdbx_seq_one_letter_code
_entity_poly.pdbx_strand_id
1 'polypeptide(L)'
;MSPALAQAREVIILELPGHGQAPAQADSGRFEGLARSLDDWLIKENFTGIDMVGISLGAGLVLEMARRGRAGSVVALDPGGFWQGWERTFFRTTITASIALV
;
A
#
# COMPACT_ATOMS: atom_id res chain seq x y z
N MET A 1 12.84 -9.97 -2.67
CA MET A 1 11.95 -11.14 -2.74
C MET A 1 12.27 -12.06 -1.57
N SER A 2 11.28 -12.51 -0.79
CA SER A 2 11.51 -13.45 0.34
C SER A 2 11.76 -14.85 -0.22
N PRO A 3 12.99 -15.41 -0.16
CA PRO A 3 13.29 -16.70 -0.77
C PRO A 3 12.53 -17.86 -0.11
N ALA A 4 12.18 -17.72 1.18
CA ALA A 4 11.39 -18.72 1.89
C ALA A 4 9.92 -18.73 1.45
N LEU A 5 9.32 -17.56 1.19
CA LEU A 5 7.92 -17.48 0.77
C LEU A 5 7.75 -17.99 -0.68
N ALA A 6 8.69 -17.63 -1.56
CA ALA A 6 8.68 -18.02 -2.96
C ALA A 6 8.83 -19.55 -3.19
N GLN A 7 9.27 -20.31 -2.17
CA GLN A 7 9.32 -21.78 -2.24
C GLN A 7 7.94 -22.43 -2.13
N ALA A 8 6.98 -21.76 -1.49
CA ALA A 8 5.65 -22.32 -1.21
C ALA A 8 4.51 -21.57 -1.90
N ARG A 9 4.76 -20.33 -2.34
CA ARG A 9 3.74 -19.45 -2.94
C ARG A 9 4.30 -18.69 -4.13
N GLU A 10 3.43 -18.41 -5.08
CA GLU A 10 3.71 -17.38 -6.08
C GLU A 10 3.76 -16.01 -5.39
N VAL A 11 4.82 -15.25 -5.64
CA VAL A 11 5.04 -13.95 -4.98
C VAL A 11 5.06 -12.87 -6.05
N ILE A 12 4.07 -11.97 -5.97
CA ILE A 12 3.97 -10.81 -6.84
C ILE A 12 4.45 -9.59 -6.06
N ILE A 13 5.44 -8.88 -6.62
CA ILE A 13 5.90 -7.59 -6.10
C ILE A 13 5.32 -6.50 -7.01
N LEU A 14 4.53 -5.62 -6.41
CA LEU A 14 3.86 -4.54 -7.13
C LEU A 14 4.58 -3.21 -6.89
N GLU A 15 4.91 -2.52 -7.98
CA GLU A 15 5.28 -1.10 -7.92
C GLU A 15 4.01 -0.25 -8.07
N LEU A 16 3.72 0.57 -7.06
CA LEU A 16 2.58 1.48 -7.08
C LEU A 16 2.85 2.66 -8.02
N PRO A 17 1.82 3.24 -8.67
CA PRO A 17 1.99 4.45 -9.47
C PRO A 17 2.78 5.55 -8.74
N GLY A 18 3.79 6.09 -9.40
CA GLY A 18 4.69 7.10 -8.82
C GLY A 18 5.80 6.53 -7.93
N HIS A 19 5.95 5.20 -7.85
CA HIS A 19 7.01 4.51 -7.13
C HIS A 19 7.82 3.63 -8.08
N GLY A 20 9.13 3.49 -7.82
CA GLY A 20 9.99 2.66 -8.67
C GLY A 20 10.01 3.18 -10.11
N GLN A 21 9.68 2.30 -11.06
CA GLN A 21 9.56 2.64 -12.48
C GLN A 21 8.10 2.85 -12.93
N ALA A 22 7.12 2.66 -12.04
CA ALA A 22 5.71 2.82 -12.37
C ALA A 22 5.36 4.30 -12.57
N PRO A 23 4.89 4.71 -13.77
CA PRO A 23 4.55 6.11 -14.02
C PRO A 23 3.42 6.57 -13.09
N ALA A 24 3.54 7.79 -12.58
CA ALA A 24 2.51 8.39 -11.75
C ALA A 24 1.21 8.60 -12.55
N GLN A 25 0.09 8.36 -11.88
CA GLN A 25 -1.24 8.77 -12.34
C GLN A 25 -1.61 10.09 -11.67
N ALA A 26 -2.63 10.78 -12.20
CA ALA A 26 -3.00 12.13 -11.76
C ALA A 26 -3.32 12.22 -10.24
N ASP A 27 -3.80 11.14 -9.64
CA ASP A 27 -4.22 11.05 -8.24
C ASP A 27 -3.27 10.20 -7.37
N SER A 28 -2.12 9.76 -7.88
CA SER A 28 -1.17 8.91 -7.13
C SER A 28 -0.54 9.57 -5.91
N GLY A 29 -0.64 10.91 -5.80
CA GLY A 29 -0.23 11.65 -4.60
C GLY A 29 -1.20 11.52 -3.41
N ARG A 30 -2.30 10.78 -3.57
CA ARG A 30 -3.33 10.58 -2.53
C ARG A 30 -3.50 9.10 -2.24
N PHE A 31 -3.82 8.79 -0.97
CA PHE A 31 -4.06 7.41 -0.55
C PHE A 31 -5.20 6.76 -1.36
N GLU A 32 -6.28 7.50 -1.59
CA GLU A 32 -7.44 7.03 -2.34
C GLU A 32 -7.11 6.71 -3.80
N GLY A 33 -6.22 7.50 -4.41
CA GLY A 33 -5.77 7.27 -5.78
C GLY A 33 -4.93 6.00 -5.89
N LEU A 34 -4.00 5.78 -4.96
CA LEU A 34 -3.22 4.54 -4.89
C LEU A 34 -4.10 3.31 -4.60
N ALA A 35 -5.08 3.45 -3.69
CA ALA A 35 -6.03 2.38 -3.39
C ALA A 35 -6.91 2.03 -4.59
N ARG A 36 -7.37 3.03 -5.34
CA ARG A 36 -8.07 2.83 -6.63
C ARG A 36 -7.17 2.10 -7.63
N SER A 37 -5.94 2.56 -7.86
CA SER A 37 -5.02 1.92 -8.81
C SER A 37 -4.74 0.46 -8.47
N LEU A 38 -4.58 0.13 -7.18
CA LEU A 38 -4.40 -1.25 -6.73
C LEU A 38 -5.64 -2.11 -6.99
N ASP A 39 -6.83 -1.58 -6.67
CA ASP A 39 -8.11 -2.25 -6.91
C ASP A 39 -8.33 -2.53 -8.41
N ASP A 40 -8.09 -1.51 -9.26
CA ASP A 40 -8.18 -1.62 -10.72
C ASP A 40 -7.21 -2.69 -11.26
N TRP A 41 -5.98 -2.75 -10.73
CA TRP A 41 -5.00 -3.76 -11.11
C TRP A 41 -5.43 -5.17 -10.71
N LEU A 42 -5.93 -5.36 -9.47
CA LEU A 42 -6.44 -6.66 -9.01
C LEU A 42 -7.60 -7.15 -9.89
N ILE A 43 -8.52 -6.25 -10.26
CA ILE A 43 -9.64 -6.57 -11.17
C ILE A 43 -9.10 -6.98 -12.55
N LYS A 44 -8.19 -6.18 -13.10
CA LYS A 44 -7.62 -6.42 -14.44
C LYS A 44 -6.93 -7.78 -14.54
N GLU A 45 -6.15 -8.14 -13.51
CA GLU A 45 -5.43 -9.41 -13.45
C GLU A 45 -6.32 -10.57 -12.94
N ASN A 46 -7.60 -10.30 -12.67
CA ASN A 46 -8.58 -11.27 -12.18
C ASN A 46 -8.16 -11.93 -10.84
N PHE A 47 -7.44 -11.19 -10.00
CA PHE A 47 -7.07 -11.64 -8.66
C PHE A 47 -8.23 -11.41 -7.69
N THR A 48 -8.70 -12.51 -7.11
CA THR A 48 -9.79 -12.51 -6.12
C THR A 48 -9.34 -13.26 -4.87
N GLY A 49 -9.50 -12.64 -3.70
CA GLY A 49 -9.14 -13.28 -2.43
C GLY A 49 -7.64 -13.56 -2.28
N ILE A 50 -6.78 -12.81 -2.97
CA ILE A 50 -5.32 -12.98 -2.88
C ILE A 50 -4.81 -12.57 -1.49
N ASP A 51 -3.91 -13.36 -0.92
CA ASP A 51 -3.24 -13.01 0.33
C ASP A 51 -2.29 -11.82 0.09
N MET A 52 -2.29 -10.85 1.01
CA MET A 52 -1.55 -9.60 0.84
C MET A 52 -0.67 -9.28 2.05
N VAL A 53 0.48 -8.69 1.79
CA VAL A 53 1.39 -8.16 2.81
C VAL A 53 1.80 -6.74 2.44
N GLY A 54 1.82 -5.84 3.42
CA GLY A 54 2.24 -4.46 3.22
C GLY A 54 2.98 -3.91 4.43
N ILE A 55 3.79 -2.86 4.20
CA ILE A 55 4.44 -2.06 5.24
C ILE A 55 4.09 -0.59 5.08
N SER A 56 3.91 0.16 6.17
CA SER A 56 3.67 1.61 6.16
C SER A 56 2.48 2.00 5.27
N LEU A 57 2.71 2.76 4.19
CA LEU A 57 1.70 3.07 3.17
C LEU A 57 1.08 1.80 2.56
N GLY A 58 1.91 0.81 2.22
CA GLY A 58 1.44 -0.47 1.68
C GLY A 58 0.59 -1.25 2.68
N ALA A 59 0.90 -1.15 3.98
CA ALA A 59 0.10 -1.77 5.04
C ALA A 59 -1.30 -1.14 5.12
N GLY A 60 -1.41 0.19 4.97
CA GLY A 60 -2.71 0.85 4.85
C GLY A 60 -3.49 0.39 3.62
N LEU A 61 -2.82 0.25 2.47
CA LEU A 61 -3.45 -0.18 1.22
C LEU A 61 -4.00 -1.62 1.28
N VAL A 62 -3.26 -2.58 1.85
CA VAL A 62 -3.75 -3.95 1.97
C VAL A 62 -4.94 -4.07 2.94
N LEU A 63 -4.99 -3.23 4.00
CA LEU A 63 -6.15 -3.13 4.87
C LEU A 63 -7.36 -2.53 4.13
N GLU A 64 -7.14 -1.53 3.29
CA GLU A 64 -8.20 -0.97 2.45
C GLU A 64 -8.73 -1.99 1.44
N MET A 65 -7.87 -2.84 0.86
CA MET A 65 -8.31 -3.94 -0.01
C MET A 65 -9.12 -5.01 0.75
N ALA A 66 -8.74 -5.32 1.99
CA ALA A 66 -9.56 -6.18 2.86
C ALA A 66 -10.92 -5.55 3.15
N ARG A 67 -10.97 -4.26 3.47
CA ARG A 67 -12.23 -3.51 3.71
C ARG A 67 -13.15 -3.53 2.49
N ARG A 68 -12.58 -3.53 1.27
CA ARG A 68 -13.31 -3.63 0.00
C ARG A 68 -13.69 -5.05 -0.40
N GLY A 69 -13.30 -6.07 0.36
CA GLY A 69 -13.57 -7.48 0.05
C GLY A 69 -12.73 -8.04 -1.10
N ARG A 70 -11.57 -7.44 -1.39
CA ARG A 70 -10.65 -7.90 -2.45
C ARG A 70 -9.59 -8.89 -1.97
N ALA A 71 -9.23 -8.82 -0.68
CA ALA A 71 -8.13 -9.58 -0.11
C ALA A 71 -8.58 -10.90 0.52
N GLY A 72 -7.66 -11.88 0.52
CA GLY A 72 -7.70 -13.06 1.38
C GLY A 72 -7.14 -12.72 2.76
N SER A 73 -6.11 -13.44 3.19
CA SER A 73 -5.39 -13.15 4.44
C SER A 73 -4.54 -11.89 4.26
N VAL A 74 -4.54 -11.01 5.27
CA VAL A 74 -3.76 -9.76 5.23
C VAL A 74 -2.77 -9.68 6.39
N VAL A 75 -1.52 -9.35 6.06
CA VAL A 75 -0.46 -8.99 7.01
C VAL A 75 -0.10 -7.52 6.83
N ALA A 76 -0.50 -6.67 7.77
CA ALA A 76 -0.22 -5.24 7.76
C ALA A 76 0.86 -4.91 8.80
N LEU A 77 2.05 -4.53 8.33
CA LEU A 77 3.18 -4.16 9.18
C LEU A 77 3.24 -2.65 9.33
N ASP A 78 3.05 -2.15 10.56
CA ASP A 78 3.07 -0.72 10.88
C ASP A 78 2.17 0.13 9.93
N PRO A 79 0.85 -0.13 9.90
CA PRO A 79 -0.04 0.53 8.95
C PRO A 79 -0.15 2.04 9.20
N GLY A 80 0.07 2.82 8.14
CA GLY A 80 -0.25 4.24 8.14
C GLY A 80 -1.75 4.47 8.36
N GLY A 81 -2.09 5.50 9.13
CA GLY A 81 -3.47 5.94 9.39
C GLY A 81 -3.97 5.69 10.82
N PHE A 82 -3.21 4.94 11.63
CA PHE A 82 -3.61 4.52 12.98
C PHE A 82 -3.08 5.40 14.12
N TRP A 83 -2.44 6.52 13.80
CA TRP A 83 -1.91 7.48 14.79
C TRP A 83 -2.98 8.08 15.69
N GLN A 84 -2.64 8.25 16.97
CA GLN A 84 -3.52 8.78 18.01
C GLN A 84 -3.00 10.11 18.56
N GLY A 85 -3.92 11.06 18.77
CA GLY A 85 -3.63 12.34 19.43
C GLY A 85 -2.41 13.06 18.85
N TRP A 86 -1.36 13.20 19.64
CA TRP A 86 -0.14 13.94 19.31
C TRP A 86 0.67 13.31 18.16
N GLU A 87 0.57 11.99 17.96
CA GLU A 87 1.29 11.27 16.91
C GLU A 87 0.93 11.79 15.51
N ARG A 88 -0.32 12.21 15.30
CA ARG A 88 -0.80 12.79 14.04
C ARG A 88 -0.07 14.09 13.72
N THR A 89 0.09 14.96 14.72
CA THR A 89 0.79 16.24 14.58
C THR A 89 2.27 15.97 14.34
N PHE A 90 2.88 15.08 15.12
CA PHE A 90 4.27 14.71 14.96
C PHE A 90 4.56 14.19 13.54
N PHE A 91 3.80 13.20 13.08
CA PHE A 91 3.94 12.63 11.74
C PHE A 91 3.75 13.68 10.64
N ARG A 92 2.70 14.51 10.74
CA ARG A 92 2.44 15.58 9.77
C ARG A 92 3.60 16.56 9.70
N THR A 93 4.10 17.02 10.84
CA THR A 93 5.19 18.00 10.90
C THR A 93 6.47 17.44 10.32
N THR A 94 6.85 16.22 10.71
CA THR A 94 8.11 15.61 10.24
C THR A 94 8.06 15.31 8.75
N ILE A 95 6.98 14.71 8.24
CA ILE A 95 6.84 14.44 6.80
C ILE A 95 6.78 15.72 5.98
N THR A 96 6.06 16.74 6.44
CA THR A 96 5.98 18.03 5.73
C THR A 96 7.36 18.68 5.63
N ALA A 97 8.14 18.66 6.72
CA ALA A 97 9.50 19.16 6.72
C ALA A 97 10.41 18.35 5.79
N SER A 98 10.28 17.02 5.75
CA SER A 98 11.04 16.16 4.83
C SER A 98 10.72 16.45 3.37
N ILE A 99 9.44 16.64 3.02
CA ILE A 99 9.04 16.96 1.65
C ILE A 99 9.60 18.31 1.21
N ALA A 100 9.66 19.30 2.11
CA ALA A 100 10.21 20.63 1.78
C ALA A 100 11.73 20.63 1.54
N LEU A 101 12.45 19.56 1.89
CA LEU A 101 13.90 19.43 1.73
C LEU A 101 14.32 18.78 0.40
N VAL A 102 13.37 18.30 -0.42
CA VAL A 102 13.64 17.59 -1.68
C VAL A 102 13.05 18.35 -2.87
#